data_AF-A0A7W1DVM1-F1
#
_entry.id   AF-A0A7W1DVM1-F1
#
_cell.length_a   1.000
_cell.length_b   1.000
_cell.length_c   1.000
_cell.angle_alpha   90.00
_cell.angle_beta   90.00
_cell.angle_gamma   90.00
#
_symmetry.space_group_name_H-M   'P 1'
#
loop_
_entity.id
_entity.type
_entity.pdbx_description
1 polymer ?
#
loop_
_entity_poly.entity_id
_entity_poly.type
_entity_poly.pdbx_seq_one_letter_code
_entity_poly.pdbx_strand_id
1 'polypeptide(L)'
;MPPSVFIPPPTVESAVAILDVRSDLLLPEPEDARFFRVVNAGFRQKRKQVANSLAAELSLPKSEVTAWLTAAEIDPMRRAQTLTVAEWVALTRACPSTIAS
;
A
#
# COMPACT_ATOMS: atom_id res chain seq x y z
N MET A 1 -15.24 20.39 10.00
CA MET A 1 -15.96 21.62 9.61
C MET A 1 -17.44 21.30 9.49
N PRO A 2 -18.30 22.02 10.24
CA PRO A 2 -19.74 21.75 10.26
C PRO A 2 -20.41 22.12 8.93
N PRO A 3 -21.44 21.40 8.47
CA PRO A 3 -22.15 21.71 7.22
C PRO A 3 -22.73 23.13 7.14
N SER A 4 -23.02 23.75 8.28
CA SER A 4 -23.64 25.09 8.38
C SER A 4 -22.80 26.23 7.81
N VAL A 5 -21.51 26.01 7.56
CA VAL A 5 -20.61 27.01 6.95
C VAL A 5 -20.55 26.92 5.41
N PHE A 6 -21.37 26.06 4.79
CA PHE A 6 -21.47 25.85 3.34
C PHE A 6 -22.88 26.13 2.82
N ILE A 7 -23.02 26.61 1.57
CA ILE A 7 -24.30 26.86 0.90
C ILE A 7 -24.29 26.21 -0.50
N PRO A 8 -25.18 25.24 -0.81
CA PRO A 8 -26.08 24.55 0.14
C PRO A 8 -25.31 23.66 1.13
N PRO A 9 -25.89 23.30 2.29
CA PRO A 9 -25.22 22.47 3.29
C PRO A 9 -25.03 21.02 2.80
N PRO A 10 -23.82 20.44 2.91
CA PRO A 10 -23.58 19.03 2.59
C PRO A 10 -24.17 18.09 3.66
N THR A 11 -24.36 16.81 3.31
CA THR A 11 -24.84 15.76 4.24
C THR A 11 -23.73 15.09 5.05
N VAL A 12 -22.48 15.47 4.82
CA VAL A 12 -21.28 14.87 5.41
C VAL A 12 -20.40 15.93 6.05
N GLU A 13 -19.58 15.52 7.03
CA GLU A 13 -18.59 16.40 7.64
C GLU A 13 -17.44 16.69 6.67
N SER A 14 -16.88 17.90 6.76
CA SER A 14 -15.72 18.32 5.96
C SER A 14 -14.46 18.45 6.83
N ALA A 15 -13.29 18.22 6.26
CA ALA A 15 -11.99 18.45 6.90
C ALA A 15 -11.03 19.15 5.93
N VAL A 16 -10.09 19.94 6.45
CA VAL A 16 -9.00 20.53 5.66
C VAL A 16 -7.73 19.72 5.93
N ALA A 17 -7.11 19.21 4.87
CA ALA A 17 -5.81 18.54 4.93
C ALA A 17 -4.78 19.43 4.23
N ILE A 18 -3.66 19.68 4.92
CA ILE A 18 -2.49 20.36 4.35
C ILE A 18 -1.45 19.28 4.09
N LEU A 19 -0.91 19.26 2.86
CA LEU A 19 0.08 18.29 2.42
C LEU A 19 1.38 19.04 2.13
N ASP A 20 2.39 18.84 2.95
CA ASP A 20 3.74 19.33 2.70
C ASP A 20 4.52 18.31 1.86
N VAL A 21 5.00 18.74 0.69
CA VAL A 21 5.78 17.87 -0.19
C VAL A 21 7.18 17.69 0.39
N ARG A 22 7.56 16.44 0.65
CA ARG A 22 8.90 16.10 1.12
C ARG A 22 9.93 16.35 0.01
N SER A 23 11.07 16.93 0.37
CA SER A 23 12.24 17.05 -0.52
C SER A 23 13.00 15.73 -0.68
N ASP A 24 12.99 14.89 0.36
CA ASP A 24 13.52 13.52 0.35
C ASP A 24 12.36 12.54 0.10
N LEU A 25 12.33 11.96 -1.10
CA LEU A 25 11.39 10.89 -1.45
C LEU A 25 11.93 9.53 -0.99
N LEU A 26 11.04 8.72 -0.38
CA LEU A 26 11.39 7.39 0.10
C LEU A 26 11.75 6.40 -1.03
N LEU A 27 11.28 6.68 -2.24
CA LEU A 27 11.55 5.93 -3.45
C LEU A 27 11.86 6.89 -4.60
N PRO A 28 12.78 6.52 -5.51
CA PRO A 28 13.00 7.27 -6.73
C PRO A 28 11.84 6.99 -7.72
N GLU A 29 11.55 7.96 -8.60
CA GLU A 29 10.44 7.90 -9.57
C GLU A 29 10.34 6.57 -10.38
N PRO A 30 11.45 5.93 -10.81
CA PRO A 30 11.37 4.64 -11.51
C PRO A 30 10.74 3.50 -10.68
N GLU A 31 10.71 3.62 -9.35
CA GLU A 31 10.15 2.61 -8.44
C GLU A 31 8.68 2.88 -8.08
N ASP A 32 8.13 4.06 -8.38
CA ASP A 32 6.76 4.44 -7.98
C ASP A 32 5.70 3.53 -8.60
N ALA A 33 5.81 3.24 -9.90
CA ALA A 33 4.88 2.35 -10.60
C ALA A 33 4.79 0.99 -9.91
N ARG A 34 5.95 0.43 -9.56
CA ARG A 34 6.06 -0.84 -8.84
C ARG A 34 5.53 -0.73 -7.42
N PHE A 35 5.85 0.34 -6.70
CA PHE A 35 5.33 0.61 -5.35
C PHE A 35 3.79 0.62 -5.34
N PHE A 36 3.18 1.42 -6.21
CA PHE A 36 1.72 1.49 -6.28
C PHE A 36 1.11 0.17 -6.72
N ARG A 37 1.72 -0.57 -7.64
CA ARG A 37 1.25 -1.91 -8.03
C ARG A 37 1.22 -2.86 -6.83
N VAL A 38 2.28 -2.92 -6.03
CA VAL A 38 2.38 -3.79 -4.84
C VAL A 38 1.41 -3.36 -3.75
N VAL A 39 1.36 -2.06 -3.43
CA VAL A 39 0.44 -1.52 -2.41
C VAL A 39 -1.00 -1.76 -2.82
N ASN A 40 -1.38 -1.46 -4.07
CA ASN A 40 -2.74 -1.68 -4.56
C ASN A 40 -3.15 -3.16 -4.47
N ALA A 41 -2.28 -4.08 -4.88
CA ALA A 41 -2.51 -5.52 -4.74
C ALA A 41 -2.73 -5.93 -3.27
N GLY A 42 -1.96 -5.37 -2.34
CA GLY A 42 -2.13 -5.60 -0.91
C GLY A 42 -3.49 -5.14 -0.36
N PHE A 43 -3.99 -3.98 -0.82
CA PHE A 43 -5.21 -3.37 -0.30
C PHE A 43 -6.51 -3.79 -1.00
N ARG A 44 -6.44 -4.47 -2.15
CA ARG A 44 -7.64 -4.94 -2.89
C ARG A 44 -8.54 -5.89 -2.10
N GLN A 45 -7.98 -6.65 -1.17
CA GLN A 45 -8.72 -7.64 -0.37
C GLN A 45 -8.70 -7.29 1.13
N LYS A 46 -9.36 -6.18 1.52
CA LYS A 46 -9.32 -5.55 2.88
C LYS A 46 -9.35 -6.46 4.12
N ARG A 47 -9.99 -7.64 4.03
CA ARG A 47 -10.16 -8.58 5.16
C ARG A 47 -9.18 -9.76 5.14
N LYS A 48 -8.44 -9.96 4.05
CA LYS A 48 -7.48 -11.05 3.90
C LYS A 48 -6.13 -10.65 4.48
N GLN A 49 -5.35 -11.66 4.86
CA GLN A 49 -3.92 -11.48 5.17
C GLN A 49 -3.19 -10.97 3.91
N VAL A 50 -2.12 -10.20 4.09
CA VAL A 50 -1.38 -9.55 3.01
C VAL A 50 -0.82 -10.57 2.01
N ALA A 51 -0.34 -11.72 2.50
CA ALA A 51 0.13 -12.80 1.63
C ALA A 51 -0.97 -13.35 0.70
N ASN A 52 -2.21 -13.47 1.19
CA ASN A 52 -3.32 -13.94 0.37
C ASN A 52 -3.77 -12.88 -0.65
N SER A 53 -3.66 -11.60 -0.28
CA SER A 53 -4.04 -10.48 -1.17
C SER A 53 -3.04 -10.36 -2.31
N LEU A 54 -1.75 -10.31 -2.00
CA LEU A 54 -0.68 -10.24 -2.99
C LEU A 54 -0.65 -11.47 -3.91
N ALA A 55 -0.79 -12.69 -3.37
CA ALA A 55 -0.81 -13.91 -4.18
C ALA A 55 -1.96 -13.91 -5.20
N ALA A 56 -3.16 -13.49 -4.77
CA ALA A 56 -4.33 -13.43 -5.64
C ALA A 56 -4.20 -12.34 -6.71
N GLU A 57 -3.81 -11.13 -6.31
CA GLU A 57 -3.85 -9.97 -7.20
C GLU A 57 -2.63 -9.86 -8.13
N LEU A 58 -1.48 -10.44 -7.73
CA LEU A 58 -0.28 -10.51 -8.57
C LEU A 58 -0.16 -11.84 -9.32
N SER A 59 -1.13 -12.76 -9.16
CA SER A 59 -1.12 -14.09 -9.78
C SER A 59 0.18 -14.87 -9.49
N LEU A 60 0.63 -14.80 -8.23
CA LEU A 60 1.85 -15.49 -7.78
C LEU A 60 1.51 -16.64 -6.83
N PRO A 61 2.34 -17.71 -6.81
CA PRO A 61 2.21 -18.74 -5.80
C PRO A 61 2.32 -18.16 -4.39
N LYS A 62 1.43 -18.59 -3.49
CA LYS A 62 1.42 -18.10 -2.10
C LYS A 62 2.75 -18.37 -1.38
N SER A 63 3.44 -19.45 -1.72
CA SER A 63 4.77 -19.77 -1.19
C SER A 63 5.80 -18.70 -1.54
N GLU A 64 5.83 -18.24 -2.81
CA GLU A 64 6.74 -17.18 -3.26
C GLU A 64 6.45 -15.86 -2.56
N VAL A 65 5.16 -15.48 -2.45
CA VAL A 65 4.74 -14.27 -1.73
C VAL A 65 5.11 -14.34 -0.25
N THR A 66 4.97 -15.50 0.37
CA THR A 66 5.33 -15.72 1.79
C THR A 66 6.84 -15.58 1.99
N ALA A 67 7.64 -16.14 1.09
CA ALA A 67 9.09 -16.00 1.11
C ALA A 67 9.52 -14.54 0.91
N TRP A 68 8.89 -13.84 -0.04
CA TRP A 68 9.14 -12.41 -0.31
C TRP A 68 8.80 -11.52 0.89
N LEU A 69 7.64 -11.72 1.52
CA LEU A 69 7.25 -10.99 2.74
C LEU A 69 8.22 -11.25 3.89
N THR A 70 8.59 -12.51 4.10
CA THR A 70 9.55 -12.90 5.15
C THR A 70 10.92 -12.28 4.91
N ALA A 71 11.39 -12.24 3.66
CA ALA A 71 12.66 -11.62 3.29
C ALA A 71 12.66 -10.08 3.51
N ALA A 72 11.48 -9.45 3.49
CA ALA A 72 11.27 -8.06 3.86
C ALA A 72 10.95 -7.86 5.35
N GLU A 73 11.12 -8.90 6.18
CA GLU A 73 10.83 -8.91 7.63
C GLU A 73 9.36 -8.63 7.98
N ILE A 74 8.43 -8.99 7.08
CA ILE A 74 6.98 -8.80 7.28
C ILE A 74 6.31 -10.14 7.55
N ASP A 75 5.56 -10.22 8.67
CA ASP A 75 4.70 -11.37 8.96
C ASP A 75 3.63 -11.55 7.86
N PRO A 76 3.64 -12.68 7.12
CA PRO A 76 2.67 -12.96 6.05
C PRO A 76 1.21 -13.00 6.51
N MET A 77 0.97 -13.21 7.80
CA MET A 77 -0.34 -13.30 8.41
C MET A 77 -0.96 -11.94 8.74
N ARG A 78 -0.18 -10.85 8.69
CA ARG A 78 -0.68 -9.48 8.89
C ARG A 78 -1.66 -9.06 7.81
N ARG A 79 -2.44 -8.01 8.07
CA ARG A 79 -3.29 -7.36 7.06
C ARG A 79 -2.58 -6.13 6.48
N ALA A 80 -2.89 -5.80 5.23
CA ALA A 80 -2.25 -4.70 4.50
C ALA A 80 -2.29 -3.36 5.26
N GLN A 81 -3.42 -3.02 5.90
CA GLN A 81 -3.57 -1.78 6.67
C GLN A 81 -2.69 -1.70 7.92
N THR A 82 -2.07 -2.80 8.34
CA THR A 82 -1.16 -2.79 9.50
C THR A 82 0.28 -2.49 9.11
N LEU A 83 0.63 -2.54 7.81
CA LEU A 83 1.98 -2.27 7.32
C LEU A 83 2.22 -0.75 7.26
N THR A 84 3.39 -0.33 7.72
CA THR A 84 3.89 1.03 7.60
C THR A 84 4.35 1.33 6.17
N VAL A 85 4.48 2.61 5.83
CA VAL A 85 5.02 3.03 4.52
C VAL A 85 6.44 2.48 4.32
N ALA A 86 7.27 2.48 5.36
CA ALA A 86 8.64 1.94 5.29
C ALA A 86 8.66 0.44 4.98
N GLU A 87 7.73 -0.35 5.55
CA GLU A 87 7.57 -1.77 5.23
C GLU A 87 7.13 -1.98 3.78
N TRP A 88 6.20 -1.16 3.26
CA TRP A 88 5.83 -1.21 1.85
C TRP A 88 6.98 -0.86 0.91
N VAL A 89 7.81 0.12 1.28
CA VAL A 89 9.03 0.50 0.54
C VAL A 89 10.03 -0.66 0.55
N ALA A 90 10.29 -1.27 1.71
CA ALA A 90 11.18 -2.43 1.83
C ALA A 90 10.69 -3.62 0.98
N LEU A 91 9.39 -3.92 1.04
CA LEU A 91 8.77 -4.96 0.23
C LEU A 91 8.92 -4.68 -1.27
N THR A 92 8.73 -3.43 -1.68
CA THR A 92 8.89 -2.99 -3.08
C THR A 92 10.33 -3.12 -3.57
N ARG A 93 11.32 -2.84 -2.72
CA ARG A 93 12.75 -3.02 -3.06
C ARG A 93 13.15 -4.49 -3.13
N ALA A 94 12.55 -5.33 -2.30
CA ALA A 94 12.74 -6.78 -2.30
C ALA A 94 11.91 -7.50 -3.39
N CYS A 95 11.21 -6.76 -4.24
CA CYS A 95 10.25 -7.29 -5.18
C CYS A 95 10.90 -8.23 -6.21
N PRO A 96 10.33 -9.43 -6.46
CA PRO A 96 10.76 -10.32 -7.53
C PRO A 96 10.84 -9.62 -8.89
N SER A 97 11.83 -9.96 -9.71
CA SER A 97 12.01 -9.39 -11.06
C SER A 97 10.82 -9.62 -12.00
N THR A 98 9.95 -10.59 -11.69
CA THR A 98 8.72 -10.89 -12.42
C THR A 98 7.62 -9.84 -12.21
N ILE A 99 7.69 -9.06 -11.12
CA ILE A 99 6.81 -7.93 -10.85
C ILE A 99 7.54 -6.67 -11.31
N ALA A 100 7.67 -6.53 -12.64
CA ALA A 100 8.16 -5.31 -13.28
C ALA A 100 7.08 -4.20 -13.25
N SER A 101 7.51 -2.95 -13.46
CA SER A 101 6.67 -1.73 -13.43
C SER A 101 5.38 -1.86 -14.24
#